data_AF-A0A3R7JXD6-F1
#
_entry.id   AF-A0A3R7JXD6-F1
#
_cell.length_a   1.000
_cell.length_b   1.000
_cell.length_c   1.000
_cell.angle_alpha   90.00
_cell.angle_beta   90.00
_cell.angle_gamma   90.00
#
_symmetry.space_group_name_H-M   'P 1'
#
loop_
_entity.id
_entity.type
_entity.pdbx_description
1 polymer ?
#
loop_
_entity_poly.entity_id
_entity_poly.type
_entity_poly.pdbx_seq_one_letter_code
_entity_poly.pdbx_strand_id
1 'polypeptide(L)'
;MPSKRHRLRSERCFTLTRTGHRASPGSLERLQYLEKLVTELKGTDIHDYKEQVPFTPVHNNYDSDKQIIANLANFAYDPRNCAHLRQLHVVDLFLTCLEPVAPIWAEASTGSQSITVADSAARLAELALGGLVNLASASPTDRKELRDHPLLAYVVACLASPIPLIVIHCLTILIQLFTQTRGTAAESEFSVDLRTRFPAAIRAAQAYRQQSSGGDTLNDPRISVLAQLLVEDCC
;
A
#
# COMPACT_ATOMS: atom_id res chain seq x y z
N MET A 1 56.51 21.53 -47.80
CA MET A 1 55.03 21.54 -47.57
C MET A 1 54.46 20.24 -48.13
N PRO A 2 53.48 19.53 -47.55
CA PRO A 2 52.67 19.76 -46.33
C PRO A 2 52.73 18.58 -45.31
N SER A 3 52.03 18.77 -44.17
CA SER A 3 51.35 17.77 -43.32
C SER A 3 52.15 16.63 -42.64
N LYS A 4 52.16 16.63 -41.30
CA LYS A 4 51.95 15.42 -40.47
C LYS A 4 51.44 15.79 -39.07
N ARG A 5 50.28 15.22 -38.76
CA ARG A 5 49.50 15.32 -37.53
C ARG A 5 50.28 14.73 -36.35
N HIS A 6 50.37 15.46 -35.23
CA HIS A 6 50.52 14.85 -33.91
C HIS A 6 49.34 15.26 -33.02
N ARG A 7 48.44 14.30 -32.80
CA ARG A 7 47.36 14.38 -31.81
C ARG A 7 47.98 14.26 -30.42
N LEU A 8 47.99 15.34 -29.65
CA LEU A 8 48.09 15.23 -28.20
C LEU A 8 46.70 14.83 -27.67
N ARG A 9 46.63 13.59 -27.18
CA ARG A 9 45.46 12.96 -26.58
C ARG A 9 45.24 13.64 -25.23
N SER A 10 44.39 14.65 -25.20
CA SER A 10 43.85 15.22 -23.96
C SER A 10 43.04 14.11 -23.27
N GLU A 11 43.59 13.60 -22.18
CA GLU A 11 42.88 12.73 -21.24
C GLU A 11 41.73 13.53 -20.64
N ARG A 12 40.56 13.44 -21.28
CA ARG A 12 39.31 13.76 -20.59
C ARG A 12 39.05 12.61 -19.63
N CYS A 13 39.55 12.79 -18.42
CA CYS A 13 38.97 12.18 -17.23
C CYS A 13 37.46 12.44 -17.30
N PHE A 14 36.69 11.40 -17.65
CA PHE A 14 35.25 11.40 -17.46
C PHE A 14 35.03 11.30 -15.95
N THR A 15 35.13 12.44 -15.27
CA THR A 15 34.47 12.59 -13.99
C THR A 15 32.98 12.47 -14.31
N LEU A 16 32.42 11.28 -14.02
CA LEU A 16 30.99 11.12 -13.83
C LEU A 16 30.61 12.03 -12.67
N THR A 17 30.26 13.27 -13.02
CA THR A 17 29.56 14.17 -12.14
C THR A 17 28.27 13.46 -11.78
N ARG A 18 28.18 12.99 -10.53
CA ARG A 18 26.96 12.44 -9.96
C ARG A 18 25.98 13.60 -9.78
N THR A 19 25.44 14.09 -10.89
CA THR A 19 24.33 15.00 -10.88
C THR A 19 23.14 14.21 -10.34
N GLY A 20 22.48 14.70 -9.29
CA GLY A 20 21.32 14.07 -8.69
C GLY A 20 20.09 14.13 -9.60
N HIS A 21 20.16 13.49 -10.76
CA HIS A 21 19.07 13.43 -11.73
C HIS A 21 18.00 12.47 -11.19
N ARG A 22 17.05 13.03 -10.43
CA ARG A 22 15.78 12.35 -10.22
C ARG A 22 15.03 12.41 -11.54
N ALA A 23 14.70 11.24 -12.11
CA ALA A 23 13.84 11.16 -13.29
C ALA A 23 12.55 11.96 -13.07
N SER A 24 12.11 12.74 -14.04
CA SER A 24 10.86 13.53 -13.93
C SER A 24 9.65 12.60 -13.73
N PRO A 25 8.63 13.01 -12.94
CA PRO A 25 7.37 12.26 -12.85
C PRO A 25 6.75 12.04 -14.23
N GLY A 26 6.29 10.81 -14.49
CA GLY A 26 5.78 10.42 -15.81
C GLY A 26 6.84 10.23 -16.91
N SER A 27 8.15 10.33 -16.63
CA SER A 27 9.18 10.06 -17.64
C SER A 27 9.39 8.57 -17.91
N LEU A 28 9.94 8.24 -19.08
CA LEU A 28 10.35 6.88 -19.43
C LEU A 28 11.38 6.31 -18.45
N GLU A 29 12.36 7.11 -18.04
CA GLU A 29 13.36 6.71 -17.04
C GLU A 29 12.70 6.35 -15.70
N ARG A 30 11.65 7.08 -15.31
CA ARG A 30 10.88 6.78 -14.12
C ARG A 30 10.11 5.47 -14.27
N LEU A 31 9.48 5.24 -15.43
CA LEU A 31 8.78 3.98 -15.73
C LEU A 31 9.74 2.79 -15.63
N GLN A 32 10.91 2.86 -16.28
CA GLN A 32 11.94 1.81 -16.23
C GLN A 32 12.41 1.51 -14.80
N TYR A 33 12.54 2.55 -13.97
CA TYR A 33 12.88 2.36 -12.56
C TYR A 33 11.77 1.64 -11.79
N LEU A 34 10.50 2.02 -12.00
CA LEU A 34 9.36 1.35 -11.38
C LEU A 34 9.22 -0.10 -11.86
N GLU A 35 9.41 -0.36 -13.16
CA GLU A 35 9.45 -1.72 -13.74
C GLU A 35 10.51 -2.59 -13.06
N LYS A 36 11.71 -2.03 -12.84
CA LYS A 36 12.79 -2.73 -12.14
C LYS A 36 12.34 -3.12 -10.72
N LEU A 37 11.78 -2.18 -9.96
CA LEU A 37 11.30 -2.44 -8.60
C LEU A 37 10.25 -3.55 -8.57
N VAL A 38 9.25 -3.46 -9.45
CA VAL A 38 8.16 -4.45 -9.53
C VAL A 38 8.69 -5.83 -9.96
N THR A 39 9.64 -5.87 -10.89
CA THR A 39 10.26 -7.13 -11.33
C THR A 39 11.07 -7.78 -10.21
N GLU A 40 11.82 -6.99 -9.45
CA GLU A 40 12.62 -7.46 -8.32
C GLU A 40 11.72 -8.08 -7.24
N LEU A 41 10.63 -7.40 -6.87
CA LEU A 41 9.67 -7.93 -5.89
C LEU A 41 8.93 -9.17 -6.40
N LYS A 42 8.52 -9.22 -7.68
CA LYS A 42 7.86 -10.41 -8.25
C LYS A 42 8.78 -11.63 -8.30
N GLY A 43 10.08 -11.45 -8.12
CA GLY A 43 11.05 -12.54 -7.98
C GLY A 43 11.09 -13.17 -6.58
N THR A 44 10.41 -12.59 -5.58
CA THR A 44 10.32 -13.12 -4.22
C THR A 44 8.97 -13.79 -3.95
N ASP A 45 8.91 -14.72 -3.00
CA ASP A 45 7.66 -15.32 -2.55
C ASP A 45 7.12 -14.56 -1.34
N ILE A 46 6.01 -13.85 -1.53
CA ILE A 46 5.35 -13.10 -0.47
C ILE A 46 4.84 -14.00 0.66
N HIS A 47 4.61 -15.29 0.39
CA HIS A 47 4.14 -16.23 1.40
C HIS A 47 5.23 -16.64 2.39
N ASP A 48 6.50 -16.44 2.07
CA ASP A 48 7.61 -16.64 3.01
C ASP A 48 7.47 -15.78 4.27
N TYR A 49 6.71 -14.68 4.19
CA TYR A 49 6.39 -13.84 5.34
C TYR A 49 5.45 -14.52 6.36
N LYS A 50 4.71 -15.58 5.98
CA LYS A 50 3.85 -16.35 6.90
C LYS A 50 4.68 -17.25 7.82
N GLU A 51 5.79 -17.76 7.30
CA GLU A 51 6.58 -18.81 7.92
C GLU A 51 7.97 -18.29 8.30
N GLN A 52 8.06 -17.25 9.12
CA GLN A 52 9.34 -16.93 9.77
C GLN A 52 9.70 -18.02 10.80
N VAL A 53 10.04 -19.20 10.28
CA VAL A 53 10.61 -20.33 11.01
C VAL A 53 12.01 -19.88 11.43
N PRO A 54 12.36 -19.93 12.72
CA PRO A 54 13.62 -19.37 13.24
C PRO A 54 14.93 -19.97 12.68
N PHE A 55 14.88 -20.88 11.69
CA PHE A 55 16.03 -21.72 11.33
C PHE A 55 16.20 -22.01 9.83
N THR A 56 15.47 -21.37 8.93
CA THR A 56 15.68 -21.53 7.48
C THR A 56 16.72 -20.52 6.98
N PRO A 57 17.91 -20.95 6.53
CA PRO A 57 18.88 -20.09 5.86
C PRO A 57 18.45 -19.95 4.39
N VAL A 58 17.30 -19.35 4.16
CA VAL A 58 16.94 -18.88 2.82
C VAL A 58 17.19 -17.38 2.84
N HIS A 59 17.84 -16.89 1.78
CA HIS A 59 18.24 -15.51 1.60
C HIS A 59 17.00 -14.63 1.36
N ASN A 60 16.09 -14.60 2.33
CA ASN A 60 14.83 -13.88 2.26
C ASN A 60 15.14 -12.44 2.55
N ASN A 61 15.20 -11.66 1.48
CA ASN A 61 15.57 -10.26 1.53
C ASN A 61 14.36 -9.41 1.95
N TYR A 62 13.75 -9.76 3.09
CA TYR A 62 12.55 -9.10 3.61
C TYR A 62 12.73 -7.59 3.69
N ASP A 63 13.95 -7.12 3.96
CA ASP A 63 14.31 -5.71 3.97
C ASP A 63 14.28 -5.06 2.59
N SER A 64 14.72 -5.76 1.53
CA SER A 64 14.62 -5.23 0.17
C SER A 64 13.18 -5.17 -0.32
N ASP A 65 12.38 -6.18 -0.03
CA ASP A 65 10.95 -6.18 -0.37
C ASP A 65 10.23 -5.02 0.33
N LYS A 66 10.45 -4.84 1.64
CA LYS A 66 9.96 -3.67 2.38
C LYS A 66 10.46 -2.35 1.76
N GLN A 67 11.72 -2.27 1.36
CA GLN A 67 12.28 -1.07 0.73
C GLN A 67 11.64 -0.79 -0.64
N ILE A 68 11.36 -1.83 -1.42
CA ILE A 68 10.66 -1.73 -2.71
C ILE A 68 9.24 -1.22 -2.49
N ILE A 69 8.47 -1.83 -1.57
CA ILE A 69 7.11 -1.39 -1.25
C ILE A 69 7.11 0.06 -0.74
N ALA A 70 8.04 0.43 0.13
CA ALA A 70 8.17 1.82 0.60
C ALA A 70 8.45 2.80 -0.55
N ASN A 71 9.31 2.41 -1.50
CA ASN A 71 9.58 3.21 -2.69
C ASN A 71 8.32 3.37 -3.55
N LEU A 72 7.61 2.28 -3.85
CA LEU A 72 6.36 2.31 -4.62
C LEU A 72 5.31 3.18 -3.93
N ALA A 73 5.16 3.07 -2.60
CA ALA A 73 4.24 3.88 -1.82
C ALA A 73 4.58 5.39 -1.89
N ASN A 74 5.87 5.74 -1.87
CA ASN A 74 6.32 7.11 -2.06
C ASN A 74 6.02 7.63 -3.48
N PHE A 75 6.12 6.79 -4.52
CA PHE A 75 5.74 7.19 -5.88
C PHE A 75 4.25 7.37 -6.07
N ALA A 76 3.43 6.57 -5.37
CA ALA A 76 1.98 6.67 -5.37
C ALA A 76 1.45 8.02 -4.86
N TYR A 77 2.26 8.77 -4.10
CA TYR A 77 1.88 10.09 -3.60
C TYR A 77 1.73 11.14 -4.72
N ASP A 78 2.43 11.00 -5.85
CA ASP A 78 2.37 11.94 -6.96
C ASP A 78 1.42 11.43 -8.07
N PRO A 79 0.28 12.10 -8.32
CA PRO A 79 -0.71 11.66 -9.31
C PRO A 79 -0.16 11.49 -10.73
N ARG A 80 0.96 12.15 -11.06
CA ARG A 80 1.63 11.99 -12.37
C ARG A 80 2.21 10.59 -12.58
N ASN A 81 2.41 9.81 -11.52
CA ASN A 81 2.87 8.43 -11.62
C ASN A 81 1.73 7.42 -11.73
N CYS A 82 0.46 7.79 -11.48
CA CYS A 82 -0.68 6.86 -11.46
C CYS A 82 -0.79 6.03 -12.74
N ALA A 83 -0.58 6.63 -13.90
CA ALA A 83 -0.62 5.90 -15.18
C ALA A 83 0.41 4.76 -15.23
N HIS A 84 1.65 5.03 -14.83
CA HIS A 84 2.72 4.03 -14.79
C HIS A 84 2.47 2.97 -13.70
N LEU A 85 2.04 3.40 -12.50
CA LEU A 85 1.75 2.47 -11.41
C LEU A 85 0.60 1.51 -11.75
N ARG A 86 -0.40 2.00 -12.49
CA ARG A 86 -1.49 1.17 -13.00
C ARG A 86 -1.03 0.19 -14.08
N GLN A 87 -0.21 0.64 -15.04
CA GLN A 87 0.40 -0.25 -16.04
C GLN A 87 1.20 -1.38 -15.39
N LEU A 88 1.78 -1.13 -14.22
CA LEU A 88 2.58 -2.10 -13.47
C LEU A 88 1.78 -2.93 -12.46
N HIS A 89 0.46 -2.75 -12.40
CA HIS A 89 -0.42 -3.49 -11.48
C HIS A 89 -0.02 -3.31 -10.00
N VAL A 90 0.33 -2.08 -9.61
CA VAL A 90 0.80 -1.79 -8.25
C VAL A 90 -0.32 -1.93 -7.21
N VAL A 91 -1.59 -1.74 -7.59
CA VAL A 91 -2.74 -2.01 -6.70
C VAL A 91 -2.78 -3.50 -6.32
N ASP A 92 -2.71 -4.38 -7.32
CA ASP A 92 -2.69 -5.84 -7.11
C ASP A 92 -1.53 -6.24 -6.19
N LEU A 93 -0.35 -5.69 -6.47
CA LEU A 93 0.88 -5.93 -5.72
C LEU A 93 0.74 -5.51 -4.24
N PHE A 94 0.21 -4.31 -3.96
CA PHE A 94 -0.01 -3.88 -2.58
C PHE A 94 -1.04 -4.73 -1.85
N LEU A 95 -2.09 -5.20 -2.53
CA LEU A 95 -3.10 -6.08 -1.93
C LEU A 95 -2.54 -7.48 -1.64
N THR A 96 -1.71 -8.02 -2.53
CA THR A 96 -1.00 -9.29 -2.31
C THR A 96 -0.07 -9.22 -1.09
N CYS A 97 0.56 -8.08 -0.80
CA CYS A 97 1.35 -7.89 0.43
C CYS A 97 0.54 -8.05 1.73
N LEU A 98 -0.81 -8.07 1.67
CA LEU A 98 -1.66 -8.28 2.84
C LEU A 98 -1.97 -9.77 3.09
N GLU A 99 -1.74 -10.65 2.12
CA GLU A 99 -2.04 -12.09 2.22
C GLU A 99 -1.38 -12.79 3.41
N PRO A 100 -0.16 -12.43 3.84
CA PRO A 100 0.47 -13.04 5.01
C PRO A 100 -0.24 -12.70 6.33
N VAL A 101 -0.96 -11.58 6.41
CA VAL A 101 -1.47 -11.03 7.68
C VAL A 101 -3.00 -11.01 7.76
N ALA A 102 -3.69 -10.79 6.65
CA ALA A 102 -5.13 -10.58 6.62
C ALA A 102 -5.93 -11.79 7.14
N PRO A 103 -5.66 -13.05 6.73
CA PRO A 103 -6.38 -14.21 7.28
C PRO A 103 -6.19 -14.34 8.81
N ILE A 104 -4.99 -14.09 9.31
CA ILE A 104 -4.66 -14.20 10.74
C ILE A 104 -5.47 -13.18 11.54
N TRP A 105 -5.51 -11.92 11.09
CA TRP A 105 -6.28 -10.87 11.77
C TRP A 105 -7.81 -11.09 11.65
N ALA A 106 -8.28 -11.61 10.51
CA ALA A 106 -9.68 -12.00 10.37
C ALA A 106 -10.08 -13.11 11.35
N GLU A 107 -9.24 -14.13 11.54
CA GLU A 107 -9.50 -15.26 12.45
C GLU A 107 -9.37 -14.86 13.92
N ALA A 108 -8.41 -14.00 14.28
CA ALA A 108 -8.24 -13.49 15.65
C ALA A 108 -9.50 -12.79 16.16
N SER A 109 -10.27 -12.17 15.26
CA SER A 109 -11.56 -11.53 15.55
C SER A 109 -12.65 -12.52 16.03
N THR A 110 -12.45 -13.83 15.84
CA THR A 110 -13.41 -14.89 16.18
C THR A 110 -13.05 -15.67 17.44
N GLY A 111 -11.96 -15.31 18.14
CA GLY A 111 -11.56 -15.92 19.41
C GLY A 111 -10.75 -17.23 19.28
N SER A 112 -10.22 -17.53 18.09
CA SER A 112 -9.31 -18.67 17.89
C SER A 112 -7.87 -18.34 18.34
N GLN A 113 -7.03 -19.36 18.51
CA GLN A 113 -5.69 -19.26 19.12
C GLN A 113 -4.85 -18.09 18.58
N SER A 114 -4.10 -17.45 19.47
CA SER A 114 -3.21 -16.32 19.20
C SER A 114 -2.05 -16.72 18.28
N ILE A 115 -2.29 -16.76 16.98
CA ILE A 115 -1.23 -16.75 15.97
C ILE A 115 -0.70 -15.32 15.89
N THR A 116 0.54 -15.12 16.33
CA THR A 116 1.21 -13.83 16.23
C THR A 116 1.71 -13.61 14.81
N VAL A 117 1.37 -12.46 14.22
CA VAL A 117 1.93 -12.04 12.93
C VAL A 117 3.40 -11.68 13.11
N ALA A 118 4.27 -12.14 12.20
CA ALA A 118 5.68 -11.76 12.19
C ALA A 118 5.85 -10.24 11.95
N ASP A 119 6.78 -9.60 12.66
CA ASP A 119 7.01 -8.15 12.56
C ASP A 119 7.33 -7.70 11.12
N SER A 120 8.03 -8.53 10.36
CA SER A 120 8.34 -8.27 8.94
C SER A 120 7.08 -8.24 8.08
N ALA A 121 6.14 -9.16 8.30
CA ALA A 121 4.88 -9.26 7.57
C ALA A 121 3.95 -8.09 7.93
N ALA A 122 3.86 -7.77 9.22
CA ALA A 122 3.15 -6.58 9.69
C ALA A 122 3.71 -5.30 9.07
N ARG A 123 5.04 -5.16 9.02
CA ARG A 123 5.70 -4.00 8.43
C ARG A 123 5.47 -3.90 6.92
N LEU A 124 5.49 -5.02 6.22
CA LEU A 124 5.20 -5.06 4.78
C LEU A 124 3.77 -4.60 4.50
N ALA A 125 2.80 -5.10 5.28
CA ALA A 125 1.41 -4.71 5.19
C ALA A 125 1.18 -3.22 5.49
N GLU A 126 1.84 -2.67 6.53
CA GLU A 126 1.79 -1.24 6.86
C GLU A 126 2.23 -0.38 5.66
N LEU A 127 3.36 -0.71 5.04
CA LEU A 127 3.89 0.03 3.89
C LEU A 127 2.96 -0.07 2.67
N ALA A 128 2.43 -1.27 2.40
CA ALA A 128 1.51 -1.49 1.29
C ALA A 128 0.19 -0.73 1.46
N LEU A 129 -0.39 -0.74 2.67
CA LEU A 129 -1.58 0.04 2.99
C LEU A 129 -1.34 1.55 2.88
N GLY A 130 -0.17 2.04 3.29
CA GLY A 130 0.24 3.43 3.07
C GLY A 130 0.28 3.78 1.57
N GLY A 131 0.78 2.87 0.73
CA GLY A 131 0.74 3.01 -0.73
C GLY A 131 -0.69 3.04 -1.30
N LEU A 132 -1.58 2.19 -0.80
CA LEU A 132 -2.99 2.16 -1.20
C LEU A 132 -3.73 3.45 -0.82
N VAL A 133 -3.47 4.02 0.37
CA VAL A 133 -3.99 5.35 0.76
C VAL A 133 -3.58 6.41 -0.25
N ASN A 134 -2.31 6.41 -0.67
CA ASN A 134 -1.79 7.37 -1.63
C ASN A 134 -2.48 7.21 -3.00
N LEU A 135 -2.62 5.98 -3.51
CA LEU A 135 -3.29 5.70 -4.79
C LEU A 135 -4.77 6.11 -4.76
N ALA A 136 -5.49 5.74 -3.71
CA ALA A 136 -6.90 6.10 -3.54
C ALA A 136 -7.09 7.63 -3.45
N SER A 137 -6.13 8.36 -2.87
CA SER A 137 -6.15 9.82 -2.86
C SER A 137 -5.85 10.43 -4.23
N ALA A 138 -4.92 9.83 -4.99
CA ALA A 138 -4.34 10.44 -6.18
C ALA A 138 -5.21 10.35 -7.45
N SER A 139 -5.99 9.27 -7.64
CA SER A 139 -6.74 9.06 -8.89
C SER A 139 -8.13 8.46 -8.69
N PRO A 140 -9.19 9.00 -9.33
CA PRO A 140 -10.51 8.37 -9.37
C PRO A 140 -10.49 6.98 -10.02
N THR A 141 -9.62 6.76 -11.00
CA THR A 141 -9.49 5.44 -11.66
C THR A 141 -8.89 4.42 -10.71
N ASP A 142 -7.84 4.78 -9.96
CA ASP A 142 -7.23 3.90 -8.97
C ASP A 142 -8.20 3.61 -7.81
N ARG A 143 -9.03 4.59 -7.40
CA ARG A 143 -10.13 4.34 -6.47
C ARG A 143 -11.13 3.33 -6.99
N LYS A 144 -11.54 3.45 -8.26
CA LYS A 144 -12.50 2.52 -8.85
C LYS A 144 -11.91 1.11 -8.91
N GLU A 145 -10.66 0.99 -9.40
CA GLU A 145 -9.92 -0.26 -9.47
C GLU A 145 -9.82 -0.92 -8.09
N LEU A 146 -9.36 -0.18 -7.07
CA LEU A 146 -9.24 -0.70 -5.71
C LEU A 146 -10.60 -1.05 -5.09
N ARG A 147 -11.64 -0.25 -5.35
CA ARG A 147 -13.01 -0.53 -4.88
C ARG A 147 -13.54 -1.82 -5.46
N ASP A 148 -13.37 -2.04 -6.75
CA ASP A 148 -13.93 -3.21 -7.45
C ASP A 148 -13.05 -4.46 -7.25
N HIS A 149 -11.85 -4.32 -6.69
CA HIS A 149 -10.90 -5.40 -6.51
C HIS A 149 -11.38 -6.48 -5.51
N PRO A 150 -11.28 -7.79 -5.84
CA PRO A 150 -11.72 -8.87 -4.96
C PRO A 150 -10.93 -8.93 -3.64
N LEU A 151 -9.63 -8.60 -3.67
CA LEU A 151 -8.78 -8.59 -2.48
C LEU A 151 -8.97 -7.37 -1.56
N LEU A 152 -9.92 -6.47 -1.86
CA LEU A 152 -10.28 -5.38 -0.94
C LEU A 152 -10.73 -5.92 0.43
N ALA A 153 -11.24 -7.16 0.48
CA ALA A 153 -11.55 -7.85 1.73
C ALA A 153 -10.34 -7.98 2.68
N TYR A 154 -9.10 -7.99 2.16
CA TYR A 154 -7.91 -7.98 3.01
C TYR A 154 -7.71 -6.66 3.75
N VAL A 155 -8.04 -5.52 3.13
CA VAL A 155 -8.05 -4.22 3.83
C VAL A 155 -9.06 -4.25 4.99
N VAL A 156 -10.23 -4.87 4.77
CA VAL A 156 -11.25 -5.02 5.82
C VAL A 156 -10.76 -5.93 6.94
N ALA A 157 -10.12 -7.05 6.62
CA ALA A 157 -9.54 -7.95 7.62
C ALA A 157 -8.45 -7.27 8.47
N CYS A 158 -7.64 -6.40 7.85
CA CYS A 158 -6.61 -5.62 8.53
C CYS A 158 -7.15 -4.60 9.55
N LEU A 159 -8.46 -4.33 9.57
CA LEU A 159 -9.09 -3.57 10.66
C LEU A 159 -8.98 -4.31 12.00
N ALA A 160 -8.68 -5.61 12.05
CA ALA A 160 -8.45 -6.32 13.32
C ALA A 160 -6.99 -6.28 13.77
N SER A 161 -6.12 -5.53 13.07
CA SER A 161 -4.71 -5.42 13.43
C SER A 161 -4.51 -4.77 14.81
N PRO A 162 -3.56 -5.26 15.62
CA PRO A 162 -3.18 -4.59 16.87
C PRO A 162 -2.33 -3.33 16.65
N ILE A 163 -1.97 -3.01 15.39
CA ILE A 163 -1.09 -1.89 15.04
C ILE A 163 -1.95 -0.67 14.64
N PRO A 164 -1.90 0.45 15.40
CA PRO A 164 -2.75 1.61 15.16
C PRO A 164 -2.64 2.17 13.74
N LEU A 165 -1.43 2.24 13.20
CA LEU A 165 -1.19 2.83 11.88
C LEU A 165 -1.83 2.00 10.75
N ILE A 166 -1.88 0.67 10.90
CA ILE A 166 -2.56 -0.22 9.96
C ILE A 166 -4.07 0.04 9.98
N VAL A 167 -4.67 0.12 11.17
CA VAL A 167 -6.10 0.43 11.33
C VAL A 167 -6.42 1.79 10.70
N ILE A 168 -5.59 2.80 10.95
CA ILE A 168 -5.74 4.15 10.39
C ILE A 168 -5.70 4.13 8.86
N HIS A 169 -4.75 3.42 8.26
CA HIS A 169 -4.69 3.29 6.81
C HIS A 169 -5.92 2.57 6.26
N CYS A 170 -6.38 1.49 6.89
CA CYS A 170 -7.57 0.76 6.46
C CYS A 170 -8.83 1.63 6.50
N LEU A 171 -9.07 2.33 7.61
CA LEU A 171 -10.19 3.27 7.74
C LEU A 171 -10.11 4.38 6.68
N THR A 172 -8.93 4.94 6.47
CA THR A 172 -8.71 5.99 5.47
C THR A 172 -9.03 5.50 4.06
N ILE A 173 -8.55 4.30 3.68
CA ILE A 173 -8.85 3.69 2.38
C ILE A 173 -10.36 3.52 2.24
N LEU A 174 -11.03 2.90 3.21
CA LEU A 174 -12.46 2.64 3.12
C LEU A 174 -13.28 3.93 3.01
N ILE A 175 -12.93 4.98 3.75
CA ILE A 175 -13.55 6.30 3.61
C ILE A 175 -13.36 6.82 2.18
N GLN A 176 -12.13 6.84 1.67
CA GLN A 176 -11.85 7.35 0.32
C GLN A 176 -12.57 6.56 -0.79
N LEU A 177 -12.82 5.27 -0.58
CA LEU A 177 -13.50 4.43 -1.55
C LEU A 177 -15.03 4.54 -1.47
N PHE A 178 -15.60 4.71 -0.28
CA PHE A 178 -17.04 4.58 -0.06
C PHE A 178 -17.75 5.87 0.38
N THR A 179 -17.03 6.98 0.62
CA THR A 179 -17.67 8.28 0.82
C THR A 179 -18.53 8.60 -0.40
N GLN A 180 -19.82 8.81 -0.15
CA GLN A 180 -20.77 9.17 -1.18
C GLN A 180 -20.45 10.59 -1.68
N THR A 181 -19.86 10.70 -2.88
CA THR A 181 -19.85 11.98 -3.58
C THR A 181 -21.30 12.32 -3.90
N ARG A 182 -21.79 13.47 -3.43
CA ARG A 182 -23.14 14.00 -3.73
C ARG A 182 -23.26 14.33 -5.22
N GLY A 183 -23.27 13.31 -6.07
CA GLY A 183 -23.56 13.35 -7.49
C GLY A 183 -25.07 13.25 -7.74
N THR A 184 -25.48 13.53 -8.96
CA THR A 184 -26.89 13.45 -9.36
C THR A 184 -27.45 12.04 -9.14
N ALA A 185 -28.73 11.95 -8.77
CA ALA A 185 -29.40 10.71 -8.33
C ALA A 185 -29.23 9.49 -9.24
N ALA A 186 -28.89 9.69 -10.52
CA ALA A 186 -28.72 8.62 -11.52
C ALA A 186 -27.41 7.82 -11.40
N GLU A 187 -26.33 8.37 -10.81
CA GLU A 187 -25.08 7.62 -10.59
C GLU A 187 -25.06 6.86 -9.25
N SER A 188 -25.93 7.25 -8.32
CA SER A 188 -26.03 6.65 -6.98
C SER A 188 -26.71 5.28 -6.98
N GLU A 189 -27.53 4.96 -7.98
CA GLU A 189 -28.46 3.83 -7.95
C GLU A 189 -27.78 2.45 -8.11
N PHE A 190 -26.52 2.42 -8.57
CA PHE A 190 -25.74 1.20 -8.81
C PHE A 190 -24.48 1.07 -7.95
N SER A 191 -24.21 2.02 -7.04
CA SER A 191 -23.04 1.94 -6.15
C SER A 191 -23.34 1.00 -4.99
N VAL A 192 -22.59 -0.10 -4.87
CA VAL A 192 -22.73 -1.01 -3.72
C VAL A 192 -22.20 -0.31 -2.47
N ASP A 193 -23.09 -0.07 -1.52
CA ASP A 193 -22.77 0.55 -0.23
C ASP A 193 -21.82 -0.31 0.64
N LEU A 194 -20.98 0.35 1.44
CA LEU A 194 -19.97 -0.31 2.28
C LEU A 194 -20.62 -1.27 3.28
N ARG A 195 -21.76 -0.91 3.87
CA ARG A 195 -22.48 -1.76 4.84
C ARG A 195 -22.92 -3.07 4.23
N THR A 196 -23.40 -3.00 2.98
CA THR A 196 -23.89 -4.17 2.26
C THR A 196 -22.74 -5.08 1.84
N ARG A 197 -21.64 -4.50 1.33
CA ARG A 197 -20.50 -5.28 0.85
C ARG A 197 -19.63 -5.83 1.98
N PHE A 198 -19.37 -5.02 3.00
CA PHE A 198 -18.43 -5.33 4.07
C PHE A 198 -19.03 -4.99 5.45
N PRO A 199 -20.05 -5.73 5.92
CA PRO A 199 -20.65 -5.48 7.24
C PRO A 199 -19.65 -5.62 8.39
N ALA A 200 -18.56 -6.38 8.20
CA ALA A 200 -17.47 -6.49 9.17
C ALA A 200 -16.74 -5.15 9.39
N ALA A 201 -16.57 -4.33 8.35
CA ALA A 201 -15.95 -3.01 8.49
C ALA A 201 -16.78 -2.08 9.39
N ILE A 202 -18.11 -2.15 9.28
CA ILE A 202 -19.02 -1.36 10.10
C ILE A 202 -18.97 -1.79 11.56
N ARG A 203 -18.94 -3.11 11.82
CA ARG A 203 -18.79 -3.62 13.19
C ARG A 203 -17.47 -3.19 13.82
N ALA A 204 -16.37 -3.25 13.07
CA ALA A 204 -15.06 -2.79 13.55
C ALA A 204 -15.09 -1.28 13.87
N ALA A 205 -15.61 -0.45 12.96
CA ALA A 205 -15.73 0.99 13.20
C ALA A 205 -16.63 1.33 14.41
N GLN A 206 -17.73 0.60 14.61
CA GLN A 206 -18.57 0.76 15.79
C GLN A 206 -17.83 0.41 17.09
N ALA A 207 -17.02 -0.66 17.09
CA ALA A 207 -16.20 -1.02 18.25
C ALA A 207 -15.17 0.08 18.57
N TYR A 208 -14.51 0.64 17.56
CA TYR A 208 -13.54 1.73 17.73
C TYR A 208 -14.14 3.03 18.29
N ARG A 209 -15.42 3.29 18.04
CA ARG A 209 -16.13 4.43 18.63
C ARG A 209 -16.41 4.24 20.12
N GLN A 210 -16.56 2.99 20.56
CA GLN A 210 -16.93 2.63 21.93
C GLN A 210 -15.71 2.46 22.86
N GLN A 211 -14.52 2.24 22.28
CA GLN A 211 -13.26 2.16 23.04
C GLN A 211 -12.93 3.53 23.66
N SER A 212 -13.21 3.66 24.97
CA SER A 212 -12.89 4.83 25.77
C SER A 212 -11.56 4.61 26.50
N SER A 213 -10.51 5.35 26.11
CA SER A 213 -9.29 5.74 26.86
C SER A 213 -8.63 4.76 27.85
N GLY A 214 -8.91 3.46 27.75
CA GLY A 214 -8.49 2.46 28.72
C GLY A 214 -7.32 1.66 28.19
N GLY A 215 -6.10 2.14 28.38
CA GLY A 215 -4.85 1.35 28.40
C GLY A 215 -4.47 0.52 27.16
N ASP A 216 -5.26 0.52 26.09
CA ASP A 216 -5.04 -0.34 24.92
C ASP A 216 -3.97 0.24 23.97
N THR A 217 -3.23 -0.65 23.30
CA THR A 217 -2.24 -0.32 22.28
C THR A 217 -2.82 0.46 21.10
N LEU A 218 -4.15 0.50 20.96
CA LEU A 218 -4.91 1.22 19.93
C LEU A 218 -5.38 2.64 20.35
N ASN A 219 -4.78 3.25 21.38
CA ASN A 219 -5.12 4.58 21.89
C ASN A 219 -4.79 5.78 20.93
N ASP A 220 -4.75 5.58 19.62
CA ASP A 220 -4.55 6.68 18.67
C ASP A 220 -5.88 7.43 18.43
N PRO A 221 -5.97 8.74 18.73
CA PRO A 221 -7.22 9.49 18.61
C PRO A 221 -7.78 9.53 17.19
N ARG A 222 -6.93 9.35 16.16
CA ARG A 222 -7.37 9.32 14.77
C ARG A 222 -8.27 8.13 14.47
N ILE A 223 -8.09 7.00 15.17
CA ILE A 223 -8.90 5.80 14.94
C ILE A 223 -10.37 6.08 15.24
N SER A 224 -10.67 6.69 16.41
CA SER A 224 -12.04 7.01 16.80
C SER A 224 -12.69 8.00 15.82
N VAL A 225 -11.95 9.04 15.41
CA VAL A 225 -12.42 10.05 14.44
C VAL A 225 -12.70 9.43 13.07
N LEU A 226 -11.77 8.64 12.53
CA LEU A 226 -11.95 7.97 11.24
C LEU A 226 -13.08 6.93 11.30
N ALA A 227 -13.21 6.20 12.39
CA ALA A 227 -14.30 5.24 12.58
C ALA A 227 -15.66 5.95 12.63
N GLN A 228 -15.74 7.13 13.22
CA GLN A 228 -16.93 7.96 13.18
C GLN A 228 -17.26 8.40 11.74
N LEU A 229 -16.28 8.96 11.02
CA LEU A 229 -16.45 9.38 9.63
C LEU A 229 -16.91 8.24 8.71
N LEU A 230 -16.33 7.04 8.87
CA LEU A 230 -16.71 5.87 8.09
C LEU A 230 -18.19 5.51 8.29
N VAL A 231 -18.68 5.53 9.54
CA VAL A 231 -20.07 5.19 9.84
C VAL A 231 -21.05 6.27 9.39
N GLU A 232 -20.64 7.54 9.37
CA GLU A 232 -21.51 8.67 9.00
C GLU A 232 -21.56 8.92 7.49
N ASP A 233 -20.42 8.80 6.78
CA ASP A 233 -20.29 9.24 5.39
C ASP A 233 -20.27 8.09 4.36
N CYS A 234 -20.09 6.85 4.80
CA CYS A 234 -19.93 5.68 3.92
C CYS A 234 -21.04 4.63 4.08
N CYS A 235 -22.17 4.99 4.69
CA CYS A 235 -23.26 4.08 5.06
C CYS A 235 -24.65 4.68 4.83
#